data_AF-A0A9P6JK20-F1
#
_entry.id   AF-A0A9P6JK20-F1
#
_cell.length_a   1.000
_cell.length_b   1.000
_cell.length_c   1.000
_cell.angle_alpha   90.00
_cell.angle_beta   90.00
_cell.angle_gamma   90.00
#
_symmetry.space_group_name_H-M   'P 1'
#
loop_
_entity.id
_entity.type
_entity.pdbx_description
1 polymer ?
#
loop_
_entity_poly.entity_id
_entity_poly.type
_entity_poly.pdbx_seq_one_letter_code
_entity_poly.pdbx_strand_id
1 'polypeptide(L)' 'RSWFDGKFFALLDRSFGGHSLRAGGATFYASIGLSEDIIQALGRWSSASWKIYIRDNPTV' A
#
# COMPACT_ATOMS: atom_id res chain seq x y z
N ARG A 1 1.49 -15.22 10.24
CA ARG A 1 1.43 -13.85 10.77
C ARG A 1 2.60 -13.57 11.72
N SER A 2 2.73 -14.31 12.83
CA SER A 2 3.77 -14.08 13.85
C SER A 2 5.21 -13.89 13.32
N TRP A 3 5.66 -14.69 12.34
CA TRP A 3 6.99 -14.49 11.72
C TRP A 3 7.12 -13.15 10.98
N PHE A 4 6.14 -12.81 10.14
CA PHE A 4 6.14 -11.57 9.36
C PHE A 4 6.01 -10.36 10.29
N ASP A 5 5.08 -10.40 11.24
CA ASP A 5 4.85 -9.31 12.18
C ASP A 5 6.10 -9.07 13.06
N GLY A 6 6.76 -10.14 13.51
CA GLY A 6 8.00 -10.05 14.28
C GLY A 6 9.15 -9.42 13.48
N LYS A 7 9.28 -9.74 12.19
CA LYS A 7 10.27 -9.11 11.30
C LYS A 7 9.91 -7.67 10.94
N PHE A 8 8.64 -7.40 10.69
CA PHE A 8 8.13 -6.11 10.25
C PHE A 8 8.24 -5.07 11.37
N PHE A 9 7.78 -5.41 12.57
CA PHE A 9 7.85 -4.53 13.74
C PHE A 9 9.22 -4.47 14.42
N ALA A 10 10.20 -5.26 13.96
CA ALA A 10 11.59 -5.04 14.31
C ALA A 10 12.19 -3.82 13.60
N LEU A 11 11.58 -3.38 12.49
CA LEU A 11 12.06 -2.27 11.67
C LEU A 11 11.15 -1.05 11.71
N LEU A 12 9.86 -1.24 11.95
CA LEU A 12 8.85 -0.19 11.90
C LEU A 12 8.05 -0.13 13.20
N ASP A 13 7.55 1.06 13.51
CA ASP A 13 6.68 1.26 14.66
C ASP A 13 5.36 0.48 14.52
N ARG A 14 4.79 0.09 15.65
CA ARG A 14 3.52 -0.67 15.69
C ARG A 14 2.29 0.13 15.27
N SER A 15 2.42 1.43 15.09
CA SER A 15 1.39 2.27 14.45
C SER A 15 1.25 1.99 12.95
N PHE A 16 2.25 1.36 12.33
CA PHE A 16 2.14 0.88 10.95
C PHE A 16 1.50 -0.51 10.92
N GLY A 17 0.70 -0.80 9.90
CA GLY A 17 0.09 -2.11 9.77
C GLY A 17 -0.13 -2.51 8.32
N GLY A 18 -0.86 -3.61 8.13
CA GLY A 18 -1.19 -4.10 6.78
C GLY A 18 -1.93 -3.08 5.91
N HIS A 19 -2.75 -2.21 6.52
CA HIS A 19 -3.40 -1.11 5.81
C HIS A 19 -2.40 -0.03 5.37
N SER A 20 -1.42 0.32 6.21
CA SER A 20 -0.37 1.29 5.87
C SER A 20 0.51 0.79 4.72
N LEU A 21 0.86 -0.50 4.73
CA LEU A 21 1.61 -1.13 3.63
C LEU A 21 0.84 -1.11 2.31
N ARG A 22 -0.46 -1.43 2.35
CA ARG A 22 -1.33 -1.33 1.18
C ARG A 22 -1.42 0.10 0.66
N ALA A 23 -1.48 1.08 1.57
CA ALA A 23 -1.50 2.49 1.22
C ALA A 23 -0.23 2.94 0.51
N GLY A 24 0.93 2.64 1.11
CA GLY A 24 2.24 2.95 0.55
C GLY A 24 2.49 2.24 -0.78
N GLY A 25 2.13 0.96 -0.89
CA GLY A 25 2.27 0.19 -2.12
C GLY A 25 1.42 0.73 -3.27
N ALA A 26 0.13 1.01 -3.02
CA ALA A 26 -0.75 1.61 -4.03
C ALA A 26 -0.22 2.96 -4.52
N THR A 27 0.21 3.83 -3.59
CA THR A 27 0.75 5.16 -3.90
C THR A 27 2.06 5.05 -4.68
N PHE A 28 2.98 4.16 -4.28
CA PHE A 28 4.25 3.95 -4.95
C PHE A 28 4.04 3.48 -6.40
N TYR A 29 3.19 2.46 -6.61
CA TYR A 29 2.92 1.97 -7.96
C TYR A 29 2.24 3.02 -8.84
N ALA A 30 1.33 3.80 -8.29
CA ALA A 30 0.73 4.94 -9.00
C ALA A 30 1.79 5.99 -9.36
N SER A 31 2.72 6.31 -8.44
CA SER A 31 3.76 7.33 -8.66
C SER A 31 4.74 6.97 -9.79
N ILE A 32 5.00 5.69 -10.01
CA ILE A 32 5.85 5.21 -11.11
C ILE A 32 5.06 4.93 -12.40
N GLY A 33 3.77 5.27 -12.43
CA GLY A 33 2.92 5.23 -13.62
C GLY A 33 2.37 3.85 -13.99
N LEU A 34 2.25 2.91 -13.05
CA LEU A 34 1.59 1.64 -13.35
C LEU A 34 0.11 1.86 -13.67
N SER A 35 -0.40 1.09 -14.63
CA SER A 35 -1.82 1.04 -14.95
C SER A 35 -2.65 0.53 -13.76
N GLU A 36 -3.85 1.08 -13.60
CA GLU A 36 -4.76 0.76 -12.49
C GLU A 36 -5.06 -0.74 -12.37
N ASP A 37 -5.21 -1.46 -13.48
CA ASP A 37 -5.44 -2.91 -13.52
C ASP A 37 -4.28 -3.70 -12.89
N ILE A 38 -3.04 -3.29 -13.19
CA ILE A 38 -1.84 -3.92 -12.63
C ILE A 38 -1.76 -3.65 -11.13
N ILE A 39 -2.00 -2.40 -10.70
CA ILE A 39 -2.00 -2.05 -9.28
C ILE A 39 -3.09 -2.84 -8.55
N GLN A 40 -4.27 -2.97 -9.15
CA GLN A 40 -5.38 -3.73 -8.62
C GLN A 40 -5.04 -5.21 -8.44
N ALA A 41 -4.43 -5.82 -9.45
CA ALA A 41 -3.97 -7.22 -9.41
C ALA A 41 -2.88 -7.43 -8.35
N LEU A 42 -1.88 -6.53 -8.29
CA LEU A 42 -0.77 -6.60 -7.33
C LEU A 42 -1.25 -6.50 -5.87
N GLY A 43 -2.20 -5.60 -5.59
CA GLY A 43 -2.79 -5.48 -4.26
C GLY A 43 -3.89 -6.49 -3.95
N ARG A 44 -4.24 -7.35 -4.91
CA ARG A 44 -5.28 -8.39 -4.81
C ARG A 44 -6.64 -7.82 -4.43
N TRP A 45 -6.98 -6.65 -4.97
CA TRP A 45 -8.26 -6.00 -4.72
C TRP A 45 -9.30 -6.46 -5.73
N SER A 46 -10.44 -6.92 -5.20
CA SER A 46 -11.58 -7.32 -6.05
C SER A 46 -12.36 -6.13 -6.61
N SER A 47 -12.17 -4.93 -6.06
CA SER A 47 -12.90 -3.72 -6.40
C SER A 47 -11.97 -2.51 -6.45
N ALA A 48 -12.42 -1.43 -7.11
CA ALA A 48 -11.72 -0.16 -7.20
C ALA A 48 -11.63 0.61 -5.86
N SER A 49 -12.08 0.03 -4.74
CA SER A 49 -12.01 0.65 -3.41
C SER A 49 -10.58 0.94 -2.96
N TRP A 50 -9.57 0.34 -3.60
CA TRP A 50 -8.17 0.61 -3.31
C TRP A 50 -7.72 2.02 -3.72
N LYS A 51 -8.43 2.69 -4.63
CA LYS A 51 -8.08 4.05 -5.07
C LYS A 51 -8.05 5.06 -3.92
N ILE A 52 -8.80 4.81 -2.83
CA ILE A 52 -8.77 5.65 -1.61
C ILE A 52 -7.39 5.70 -0.94
N TYR A 53 -6.52 4.74 -1.26
CA TYR A 53 -5.18 4.66 -0.74
C TYR A 53 -4.18 5.52 -1.51
N ILE A 54 -4.47 5.86 -2.76
CA ILE A 54 -3.68 6.83 -3.51
C ILE A 54 -3.96 8.19 -2.87
N ARG A 55 -3.05 8.64 -2.02
CA ARG A 55 -3.03 10.02 -1.58
C ARG A 55 -2.21 10.78 -2.61
N ASP A 56 -2.90 11.47 -3.51
CA ASP A 56 -2.28 12.57 -4.25
C ASP A 56 -1.69 13.52 -3.18
N ASN A 57 -0.42 13.87 -3.31
CA ASN A 57 0.22 14.81 -2.41
C ASN A 57 0.09 16.20 -3.06
N PRO A 58 -0.96 17.00 -2.77
CA PRO A 58 -1.16 18.31 -3.39
C PRO A 58 -0.19 19.40 -2.88
N THR A 59 1.01 19.04 -2.41
CA THR A 59 1.95 19.96 -1.75
C THR A 59 3.34 20.01 -2.38
N VAL A 60 3.48 19.73 -3.68
CA VAL A 60 4.60 20.25 -4.49
C VAL A 60 4.13 21.43 -5.34
#